data_AF-A0A9W4T6B0-F1
#
_entry.id   AF-A0A9W4T6B0-F1
#
_cell.length_a   1.000
_cell.length_b   1.000
_cell.length_c   1.000
_cell.angle_alpha   90.00
_cell.angle_beta   90.00
_cell.angle_gamma   90.00
#
_symmetry.space_group_name_H-M   'P 1'
#
loop_
_entity.id
_entity.type
_entity.pdbx_description
1 polymer ?
#
loop_
_entity_poly.entity_id
_entity_poly.type
_entity_poly.pdbx_seq_one_letter_code
_entity_poly.pdbx_strand_id
1 'polypeptide(L)' 'MSDIYEIVNNLGLDEAEANKLKIYLIKNHEIRKELNSALAVSCGTEESKRNLLKDFLRNIS' A
#
# COMPACT_ATOMS: atom_id res chain seq x y z
N MET A 1 10.28 -6.83 8.70
CA MET A 1 9.63 -6.23 7.50
C MET A 1 8.15 -6.47 7.65
N SER A 2 7.33 -5.41 7.73
CA SER A 2 5.88 -5.58 7.69
C SER A 2 5.44 -5.96 6.29
N ASP A 3 4.51 -6.91 6.19
CA ASP A 3 3.90 -7.29 4.92
C ASP A 3 3.07 -6.10 4.40
N ILE A 4 3.20 -5.76 3.12
CA ILE A 4 2.38 -4.72 2.48
C ILE A 4 0.90 -4.98 2.68
N TYR A 5 0.48 -6.25 2.72
CA TYR A 5 -0.91 -6.62 2.94
C TYR A 5 -1.38 -6.34 4.36
N GLU A 6 -0.49 -6.44 5.34
CA GLU A 6 -0.75 -6.06 6.73
C GLU A 6 -0.90 -4.54 6.86
N ILE A 7 -0.06 -3.78 6.17
CA ILE A 7 -0.17 -2.32 6.11
C ILE A 7 -1.48 -1.91 5.42
N VAL A 8 -1.87 -2.60 4.34
CA VAL A 8 -3.15 -2.40 3.64
C VAL A 8 -4.36 -2.72 4.52
N ASN A 9 -4.28 -3.74 5.37
CA ASN A 9 -5.35 -4.05 6.32
C ASN A 9 -5.46 -2.98 7.43
N ASN A 10 -4.35 -2.38 7.84
CA ASN A 10 -4.29 -1.38 8.91
C ASN A 10 -4.51 0.06 8.42
N LEU A 11 -4.86 0.23 7.15
CA LEU A 11 -4.92 1.51 6.45
C LEU A 11 -6.23 2.28 6.71
N GLY A 12 -7.23 1.61 7.30
CA GLY A 12 -8.55 2.18 7.54
C GLY A 12 -9.33 2.48 6.27
N LEU A 13 -9.01 1.78 5.17
CA LEU A 13 -9.77 1.78 3.92
C LEU A 13 -11.03 0.94 4.09
N ASP A 14 -12.05 1.19 3.28
CA ASP A 14 -13.15 0.24 3.16
C ASP A 14 -12.69 -1.08 2.52
N GLU A 15 -13.46 -2.14 2.71
CA GLU A 15 -13.09 -3.48 2.25
C GLU A 15 -12.94 -3.54 0.72
N ALA A 16 -13.72 -2.78 -0.05
CA ALA A 16 -13.65 -2.78 -1.50
C ALA A 16 -12.38 -2.07 -1.99
N GLU A 17 -12.03 -0.93 -1.41
CA GLU A 17 -10.78 -0.22 -1.67
C GLU A 17 -9.55 -1.08 -1.32
N ALA A 18 -9.56 -1.70 -0.13
CA ALA A 18 -8.49 -2.59 0.30
C ALA A 18 -8.33 -3.79 -0.67
N ASN A 19 -9.44 -4.37 -1.11
CA ASN A 19 -9.41 -5.48 -2.07
C ASN A 19 -8.93 -5.04 -3.46
N LYS A 20 -9.34 -3.85 -3.95
CA LYS A 20 -8.84 -3.28 -5.21
C LYS A 20 -7.31 -3.16 -5.17
N LEU A 21 -6.78 -2.60 -4.09
CA LEU A 21 -5.34 -2.42 -3.90
C LEU A 21 -4.60 -3.77 -3.86
N LYS A 22 -5.12 -4.74 -3.09
CA LYS A 22 -4.54 -6.10 -3.01
C LYS A 22 -4.48 -6.78 -4.37
N ILE A 23 -5.57 -6.76 -5.13
CA ILE A 23 -5.64 -7.36 -6.48
C ILE A 23 -4.64 -6.69 -7.42
N TYR A 24 -4.53 -5.36 -7.37
CA TYR A 24 -3.55 -4.63 -8.16
C TYR A 24 -2.12 -5.06 -7.84
N LEU A 25 -1.76 -5.15 -6.54
CA LEU A 25 -0.42 -5.53 -6.10
C LEU A 25 -0.09 -7.00 -6.37
N ILE A 26 -1.09 -7.88 -6.42
CA ILE A 26 -0.92 -9.28 -6.86
C ILE A 26 -0.55 -9.31 -8.34
N LYS A 27 -1.22 -8.51 -9.18
CA LYS A 27 -0.98 -8.48 -10.63
C LYS A 27 0.31 -7.75 -11.02
N ASN A 28 0.76 -6.80 -10.20
CA ASN A 28 1.90 -5.91 -10.51
C ASN A 28 3.06 -6.13 -9.53
N HIS A 29 3.80 -7.21 -9.72
CA HIS A 29 4.87 -7.62 -8.80
C HIS A 29 6.01 -6.59 -8.64
N GLU A 30 6.41 -5.90 -9.71
CA GLU A 30 7.47 -4.90 -9.65
C GLU A 30 7.03 -3.65 -8.88
N ILE A 31 5.82 -3.15 -9.16
CA ILE A 31 5.23 -2.04 -8.39
C ILE A 31 5.11 -2.40 -6.91
N ARG A 32 4.72 -3.64 -6.59
CA ARG A 32 4.68 -4.11 -5.20
C ARG A 32 6.07 -4.07 -4.54
N LYS A 33 7.15 -4.43 -5.25
CA LYS A 33 8.52 -4.35 -4.71
C LYS A 33 8.97 -2.90 -4.49
N GLU A 34 8.70 -2.01 -5.45
CA GLU A 34 8.99 -0.59 -5.34
C GLU A 34 8.24 0.04 -4.17
N LEU A 35 6.95 -0.25 -4.06
CA LEU A 35 6.09 0.25 -2.98
C LEU A 35 6.54 -0.29 -1.61
N ASN A 36 6.92 -1.56 -1.53
CA ASN A 36 7.54 -2.13 -0.33
C ASN A 36 8.84 -1.41 0.06
N SER A 37 9.69 -1.11 -0.92
CA SER A 37 10.94 -0.39 -0.69
C SER A 37 10.67 1.04 -0.24
N ALA A 38 9.71 1.74 -0.85
CA ALA A 38 9.30 3.08 -0.47
C ALA A 38 8.70 3.12 0.95
N LEU A 39 7.90 2.12 1.33
CA LEU A 39 7.34 1.99 2.68
C LEU A 39 8.41 1.66 3.73
N ALA A 40 9.44 0.90 3.35
CA ALA A 40 10.57 0.58 4.21
C ALA A 40 11.53 1.76 4.41
N VAL A 41 11.71 2.61 3.39
CA VAL A 41 12.71 3.69 3.38
C VAL A 41 12.13 5.06 3.76
N SER A 42 10.91 5.40 3.32
CA SER A 42 10.46 6.81 3.30
C SER A 42 9.53 7.25 4.43
N CYS A 43 9.02 6.34 5.27
CA CYS A 43 7.96 6.72 6.22
C CYS A 43 8.36 6.39 7.66
N GLY A 44 8.95 7.39 8.34
CA GLY A 44 9.31 7.30 9.77
C GLY A 44 8.10 7.17 10.71
N THR A 45 6.87 7.39 10.22
CA THR A 45 5.63 7.19 10.98
C THR A 45 4.61 6.36 10.19
N GLU A 46 3.75 5.64 10.91
CA GLU A 46 2.63 4.87 10.34
C GLU A 46 1.61 5.75 9.59
N GLU A 47 1.55 7.04 9.91
CA GLU A 47 0.71 8.00 9.20
C GLU A 47 1.23 8.30 7.80
N SER A 48 2.55 8.50 7.65
CA SER A 48 3.15 8.71 6.33
C SER A 48 2.98 7.49 5.43
N LYS A 49 3.10 6.27 5.98
CA LYS A 49 2.85 5.03 5.24
C LYS A 49 1.41 4.96 4.71
N ARG A 50 0.45 5.35 5.55
CA ARG A 50 -0.97 5.39 5.20
C ARG A 50 -1.26 6.43 4.11
N ASN A 51 -0.70 7.63 4.23
CA ASN A 51 -0.90 8.68 3.23
C ASN A 51 -0.33 8.27 1.86
N LEU A 52 0.88 7.72 1.84
CA LEU A 52 1.51 7.23 0.61
C LEU A 52 0.65 6.17 -0.10
N LEU A 53 0.09 5.22 0.66
CA LEU A 53 -0.75 4.19 0.07
C LEU A 53 -2.13 4.69 -0.38
N LYS A 54 -2.71 5.69 0.31
CA LYS A 54 -3.94 6.36 -0.15
C LYS A 54 -3.71 7.11 -1.46
N ASP A 55 -2.60 7.82 -1.58
CA ASP A 55 -2.24 8.51 -2.81
C ASP A 55 -1.92 7.52 -3.93
N PHE A 56 -1.25 6.41 -3.60
CA PHE A 56 -1.04 5.32 -4.55
C PHE A 56 -2.37 4.73 -5.03
N LEU A 57 -3.32 4.45 -4.13
CA LEU A 57 -4.66 3.95 -4.45
C LEU A 57 -5.43 4.89 -5.40
N ARG A 58 -5.32 6.21 -5.19
CA ARG A 58 -5.93 7.22 -6.08
C ARG A 58 -5.34 7.23 -7.48
N ASN A 59 -4.08 6.80 -7.63
CA ASN A 59 -3.38 6.77 -8.92
C ASN A 59 -3.57 5.46 -9.69
N ILE A 60 -4.04 4.40 -9.04
CA ILE A 60 -4.42 3.14 -9.71
C ILE A 60 -5.87 3.24 -10.22
N SER A 61 -6.00 3.64 -11.49
CA SER A 61 -7.27 3.63 -12.26
C SER A 61 -7.94 2.25 -12.19
#